data_AF-A0A4Y2W765-F1
#
_entry.id   AF-A0A4Y2W765-F1
#
_cell.length_a   1.000
_cell.length_b   1.000
_cell.length_c   1.000
_cell.angle_alpha   90.00
_cell.angle_beta   90.00
_cell.angle_gamma   90.00
#
_symmetry.space_group_name_H-M   'P 1'
#
loop_
_entity.id
_entity.type
_entity.pdbx_description
1 polymer ?
#
loop_
_entity_poly.entity_id
_entity_poly.type
_entity_poly.pdbx_seq_one_letter_code
_entity_poly.pdbx_strand_id
1 'polypeptide(L)'
;MKQFIKSLPKYGECFRYLCSMFPKVSEAKLKEGVFTGPDIRKLLFDSLFSETMGDKEKEAWDSFKHVVHRFLENTKDPLYKTIVQRMLTAYEAQGCNNSSYVSK
;
A
#
# COMPACT_ATOMS: atom_id res chain seq x y z
N MET A 1 0.26 1.83 -4.03
CA MET A 1 1.09 0.62 -3.82
C MET A 1 2.58 0.86 -3.94
N LYS A 2 3.12 1.21 -5.13
CA LYS A 2 4.57 1.36 -5.34
C LYS A 2 5.27 2.27 -4.30
N GLN A 3 4.71 3.46 -4.05
CA GLN A 3 5.29 4.40 -3.10
C GLN A 3 5.26 3.88 -1.66
N PHE A 4 4.14 3.30 -1.24
CA PHE A 4 4.01 2.67 0.09
C PHE A 4 5.10 1.63 0.32
N ILE A 5 5.37 0.77 -0.66
CA ILE A 5 6.42 -0.25 -0.53
C ILE A 5 7.81 0.38 -0.47
N LYS A 6 8.04 1.48 -1.20
CA LYS A 6 9.31 2.22 -1.16
C LYS A 6 9.56 2.93 0.17
N SER A 7 8.51 3.33 0.88
CA SER A 7 8.63 3.95 2.21
C SER A 7 8.76 2.95 3.34
N LEU A 8 8.50 1.66 3.09
CA LEU A 8 8.70 0.62 4.11
C LEU A 8 10.19 0.50 4.49
N PRO A 9 10.51 0.24 5.76
CA PRO A 9 11.84 -0.09 6.21
C PRO A 9 12.40 -1.29 5.42
N LYS A 10 13.52 -1.09 4.73
CA LYS A 10 14.15 -2.09 3.84
C LYS A 10 14.50 -3.42 4.52
N TYR A 11 14.56 -3.43 5.85
CA TYR A 11 14.87 -4.61 6.67
C TYR A 11 13.84 -4.83 7.80
N GLY A 12 12.65 -4.24 7.69
CA GLY A 12 11.55 -4.45 8.62
C GLY A 12 10.89 -5.82 8.47
N GLU A 13 10.09 -6.23 9.45
CA GLU A 13 9.32 -7.49 9.40
C GLU A 13 8.39 -7.54 8.19
N CYS A 14 7.72 -6.42 7.89
CA CYS A 14 6.90 -6.25 6.70
C CYS A 14 7.65 -6.58 5.40
N PHE A 15 8.88 -6.08 5.23
CA PHE A 15 9.66 -6.37 4.02
C PHE A 15 10.14 -7.83 3.97
N ARG A 16 10.54 -8.42 5.11
CA ARG A 16 10.87 -9.86 5.18
C ARG A 16 9.67 -10.73 4.79
N TYR A 17 8.48 -10.34 5.22
CA TYR A 17 7.25 -11.03 4.89
C TYR A 17 6.90 -10.92 3.39
N LEU A 18 7.15 -9.76 2.76
CA LEU A 18 7.02 -9.63 1.31
C LEU A 18 7.94 -10.61 0.56
N CYS A 19 9.19 -10.75 1.01
CA CYS A 19 10.13 -11.71 0.41
C CYS A 19 9.66 -13.16 0.54
N SER A 20 9.07 -13.55 1.68
CA SER A 20 8.54 -14.90 1.89
C SER A 20 7.26 -15.17 1.10
N MET A 21 6.39 -14.16 0.94
CA MET A 21 5.15 -14.27 0.18
C MET A 21 5.37 -14.37 -1.33
N PHE A 22 6.42 -13.70 -1.83
CA PHE A 22 6.76 -13.63 -3.24
C PHE A 22 8.18 -14.15 -3.51
N PRO A 23 8.48 -15.43 -3.23
CA PRO A 23 9.84 -15.97 -3.33
C PRO A 23 10.37 -15.99 -4.77
N LYS A 24 9.48 -15.88 -5.77
CA LYS A 24 9.82 -15.80 -7.20
C LYS A 24 10.11 -14.37 -7.68
N VAL A 25 9.83 -13.36 -6.86
CA VAL A 25 10.08 -11.95 -7.19
C VAL A 25 11.41 -11.55 -6.55
N SER A 26 12.30 -10.91 -7.31
CA SER A 26 13.57 -10.48 -6.77
C SER A 26 13.40 -9.38 -5.73
N GLU A 27 14.27 -9.38 -4.72
CA GLU A 27 14.28 -8.38 -3.66
C GLU A 27 14.35 -6.95 -4.21
N ALA A 28 15.10 -6.73 -5.30
CA ALA A 28 15.18 -5.44 -5.98
C ALA A 28 13.82 -4.99 -6.53
N LYS A 29 13.03 -5.90 -7.13
CA LYS A 29 11.68 -5.59 -7.62
C LYS A 29 10.71 -5.31 -6.46
N LEU A 30 10.83 -6.06 -5.37
CA LEU A 30 10.06 -5.81 -4.14
C LEU A 30 10.38 -4.44 -3.56
N LYS A 31 11.67 -4.08 -3.40
CA LYS A 31 12.11 -2.74 -2.93
C LYS A 31 11.62 -1.61 -3.82
N GLU A 32 11.59 -1.84 -5.13
CA GLU A 32 11.07 -0.87 -6.09
C GLU A 32 9.54 -0.80 -6.12
N GLY A 33 8.83 -1.65 -5.39
CA GLY A 33 7.37 -1.69 -5.35
C GLY A 33 6.76 -2.19 -6.65
N VAL A 34 7.45 -3.07 -7.38
CA VAL A 34 7.01 -3.61 -8.67
C VAL A 34 6.16 -4.86 -8.43
N PHE A 35 4.85 -4.68 -8.51
CA PHE A 35 3.84 -5.73 -8.32
C PHE A 35 2.89 -5.78 -9.52
N THR A 36 2.42 -6.99 -9.86
CA THR A 36 1.34 -7.17 -10.84
C THR A 36 -0.02 -6.98 -10.18
N GLY A 37 -1.09 -6.81 -10.98
CA GLY A 37 -2.45 -6.74 -10.45
C GLY A 37 -2.84 -7.94 -9.55
N PRO A 38 -2.54 -9.20 -9.94
CA PRO A 38 -2.69 -10.35 -9.06
C PRO A 38 -1.91 -10.26 -7.74
N ASP A 39 -0.65 -9.80 -7.76
CA ASP A 39 0.17 -9.69 -6.54
C ASP A 39 -0.43 -8.67 -5.56
N ILE A 40 -0.89 -7.54 -6.08
CA ILE A 40 -1.54 -6.49 -5.27
C ILE A 40 -2.82 -7.03 -4.64
N ARG A 41 -3.64 -7.77 -5.40
CA ARG A 41 -4.85 -8.40 -4.85
C ARG A 41 -4.49 -9.41 -3.76
N LYS A 42 -3.48 -10.24 -3.96
CA LYS A 42 -3.00 -11.18 -2.95
C LYS A 42 -2.62 -10.45 -1.66
N LEU A 43 -1.87 -9.35 -1.75
CA LEU A 43 -1.50 -8.54 -0.59
C LEU A 43 -2.68 -7.89 0.11
N LEU A 44 -3.65 -7.39 -0.64
CA LEU A 44 -4.84 -6.72 -0.08
C LEU A 44 -5.71 -7.67 0.74
N PHE A 45 -5.80 -8.94 0.33
CA PHE A 45 -6.61 -9.96 1.01
C PHE A 45 -5.85 -10.74 2.09
N ASP A 46 -4.53 -10.57 2.19
CA ASP A 46 -3.75 -11.21 3.24
C ASP A 46 -3.78 -10.38 4.53
N SER A 47 -4.51 -10.87 5.54
CA SER A 47 -4.60 -10.22 6.85
C SER A 47 -3.27 -10.21 7.59
N LEU A 48 -2.45 -11.26 7.43
CA LEU A 48 -1.16 -11.39 8.10
C LEU A 48 -0.17 -10.33 7.62
N PHE A 49 -0.30 -9.86 6.38
CA PHE A 49 0.55 -8.78 5.89
C PHE A 49 0.47 -7.52 6.76
N SER A 50 -0.75 -7.15 7.18
CA SER A 50 -0.96 -5.98 8.05
C SER A 50 -0.48 -6.18 9.49
N GLU A 51 -0.31 -7.43 9.93
CA GLU A 51 0.23 -7.76 11.26
C GLU A 51 1.75 -7.62 11.31
N THR A 52 2.43 -7.65 10.16
CA THR A 52 3.89 -7.47 10.07
C THR A 52 4.34 -6.00 10.05
N MET A 53 3.39 -5.08 10.13
CA MET A 53 3.59 -3.63 10.03
C MET A 53 3.60 -2.97 11.41
N GLY A 54 4.38 -1.89 11.57
CA GLY A 54 4.24 -1.00 12.72
C GLY A 54 2.94 -0.19 12.67
N ASP A 55 2.56 0.45 13.79
CA ASP A 55 1.27 1.14 13.92
C ASP A 55 0.99 2.15 12.80
N LYS A 56 1.98 3.00 12.47
CA LYS A 56 1.86 4.01 11.41
C LYS A 56 1.68 3.38 10.03
N GLU A 57 2.41 2.31 9.75
CA GLU A 57 2.37 1.58 8.47
C GLU A 57 1.02 0.91 8.28
N LYS A 58 0.55 0.25 9.34
CA LYS A 58 -0.74 -0.40 9.40
C LYS A 58 -1.89 0.58 9.17
N GLU A 59 -1.85 1.75 9.80
CA GLU A 59 -2.87 2.79 9.60
C GLU A 59 -2.97 3.25 8.12
N ALA A 60 -1.82 3.49 7.47
CA ALA A 60 -1.82 3.85 6.05
C ALA A 60 -2.24 2.67 5.16
N TRP A 61 -1.86 1.45 5.51
CA TRP A 61 -2.26 0.24 4.78
C TRP A 61 -3.76 -0.02 4.88
N ASP A 62 -4.35 0.13 6.06
CA ASP A 62 -5.79 -0.01 6.28
C ASP A 62 -6.56 1.08 5.53
N SER A 63 -6.05 2.31 5.53
CA SER A 63 -6.59 3.42 4.72
C SER A 63 -6.54 3.09 3.22
N PHE A 64 -5.43 2.52 2.74
CA PHE A 64 -5.29 2.09 1.35
C PHE A 64 -6.27 0.95 1.00
N LYS A 65 -6.38 -0.09 1.83
CA LYS A 65 -7.36 -1.17 1.67
C LYS A 65 -8.78 -0.62 1.57
N HIS A 66 -9.13 0.35 2.42
CA HIS A 66 -10.45 0.97 2.40
C HIS A 66 -10.73 1.68 1.08
N VAL A 67 -9.77 2.47 0.55
CA VAL A 67 -9.89 3.12 -0.76
C VAL A 67 -10.06 2.08 -1.87
N VAL A 68 -9.24 1.04 -1.89
CA VAL A 68 -9.30 0.01 -2.94
C VAL A 68 -10.61 -0.76 -2.89
N HIS A 69 -11.10 -1.12 -1.71
CA HIS A 69 -12.39 -1.81 -1.55
C HIS A 69 -13.53 -0.98 -2.12
N ARG A 70 -13.64 0.29 -1.71
CA ARG A 70 -14.68 1.21 -2.20
C ARG A 70 -14.58 1.46 -3.70
N PHE A 71 -13.36 1.53 -4.24
CA PHE A 71 -13.14 1.68 -5.67
C PHE A 71 -13.57 0.44 -6.46
N LEU A 72 -13.28 -0.77 -5.95
CA LEU A 72 -13.67 -2.04 -6.58
C LEU A 72 -15.18 -2.30 -6.49
N GLU A 73 -15.84 -1.84 -5.43
CA GLU A 73 -17.29 -1.95 -5.28
C GLU A 73 -18.08 -1.03 -6.24
N ASN A 74 -17.39 -0.16 -6.98
CA ASN A 74 -17.98 0.74 -7.99
C ASN A 74 -19.12 1.63 -7.44
N THR A 75 -19.18 1.78 -6.12
CA THR A 75 -20.13 2.62 -5.42
C THR A 75 -19.59 4.05 -5.46
N LYS A 76 -20.38 4.98 -6.01
CA LYS A 76 -20.12 6.42 -5.87
C LYS A 76 -20.42 6.81 -4.43
N ASP A 77 -19.55 6.39 -3.52
CA ASP A 77 -19.65 6.72 -2.12
C ASP A 77 -19.39 8.24 -1.97
N PRO A 78 -20.32 9.01 -1.40
CA PRO A 78 -20.13 10.46 -1.19
C PRO A 78 -18.88 10.77 -0.35
N LEU A 79 -18.36 9.79 0.42
CA LEU A 79 -17.15 9.93 1.23
C LEU A 79 -15.86 9.59 0.47
N TYR A 80 -15.92 9.17 -0.80
CA TYR A 80 -14.75 8.78 -1.58
C TYR A 80 -13.65 9.84 -1.57
N LYS A 81 -14.02 11.12 -1.80
CA LYS A 81 -13.07 12.25 -1.73
C LYS A 81 -12.39 12.36 -0.36
N THR A 82 -13.14 12.20 0.72
CA THR A 82 -12.64 12.28 2.08
C THR A 82 -11.69 11.12 2.41
N ILE A 83 -12.02 9.90 1.97
CA ILE A 83 -11.19 8.72 2.22
C ILE A 83 -9.88 8.82 1.43
N VAL A 84 -9.93 9.24 0.17
CA VAL A 84 -8.72 9.50 -0.65
C VAL A 84 -7.85 10.57 -0.01
N GLN A 85 -8.44 11.66 0.48
CA GLN A 85 -7.68 12.72 1.15
C GLN A 85 -6.96 12.22 2.41
N ARG A 86 -7.64 11.42 3.24
CA ARG A 86 -7.02 10.80 4.44
C ARG A 86 -5.86 9.89 4.07
N MET A 87 -6.02 9.06 3.04
CA MET A 87 -4.94 8.21 2.53
C MET A 87 -3.74 9.06 2.06
N LEU A 88 -3.97 10.14 1.32
CA LEU A 88 -2.90 11.03 0.85
C LEU A 88 -2.14 11.67 2.02
N THR A 89 -2.85 12.17 3.04
CA THR A 89 -2.23 12.75 4.23
C THR A 89 -1.42 11.71 5.03
N ALA A 90 -1.94 10.49 5.17
CA ALA A 90 -1.20 9.40 5.83
C ALA A 90 0.09 9.03 5.05
N TYR A 91 0.02 9.04 3.72
CA TYR A 91 1.18 8.78 2.86
C TYR A 91 2.22 9.90 2.98
N GLU A 92 1.81 11.17 2.97
CA GLU A 92 2.73 12.29 3.20
C GLU A 92 3.42 12.20 4.57
N ALA A 93 2.68 11.86 5.63
CA ALA A 93 3.24 11.66 6.96
C ALA A 93 4.26 10.49 7.02
N GLN A 94 4.13 9.51 6.13
CA GLN A 94 5.10 8.42 5.94
C GLN A 94 6.27 8.78 5.02
N GLY A 95 6.32 10.00 4.46
CA GLY A 95 7.33 10.39 3.47
C GLY A 95 7.09 9.82 2.08
N CYS A 96 5.91 9.26 1.80
CA CYS A 96 5.49 8.90 0.45
C CYS A 96 5.09 10.17 -0.33
N ASN A 97 6.03 10.75 -1.08
CA ASN A 97 5.72 11.86 -1.98
C ASN A 97 4.90 11.37 -3.19
N ASN A 98 3.60 11.65 -3.18
CA ASN A 98 2.72 11.43 -4.34
C ASN A 98 2.84 12.60 -5.35
N SER A 99 4.05 12.88 -5.86
CA SER A 99 4.25 14.01 -6.78
C SER A 99 3.74 13.78 -8.22
N SER A 100 2.98 12.71 -8.50
CA SER A 100 2.59 12.35 -9.87
C SER A 100 1.09 12.46 -10.18
N TYR A 101 0.26 13.05 -9.32
CA TYR A 101 -1.16 13.32 -9.63
C TYR A 101 -1.51 14.82 -9.77
N VAL A 102 -0.51 15.70 -9.87
CA VAL A 102 -0.72 17.09 -10.29
C VAL A 102 0.06 17.32 -11.57
N SER A 103 -0.56 17.04 -12.72
CA SER A 103 -0.39 17.71 -14.02
C SER A 103 -0.82 16.82 -15.18
N LYS A 104 -2.10 16.88 -15.55
CA LYS A 104 -2.58 17.24 -16.90
C LYS A 104 -4.10 17.31 -16.91
#